data_AF-A0A6F8Z094-F1
#
_entry.id   AF-A0A6F8Z094-F1
#
_cell.length_a   1.000
_cell.length_b   1.000
_cell.length_c   1.000
_cell.angle_alpha   90.00
_cell.angle_beta   90.00
_cell.angle_gamma   90.00
#
_symmetry.space_group_name_H-M   'P 1'
#
loop_
_entity.id
_entity.type
_entity.pdbx_description
1 polymer ?
#
loop_
_entity_poly.entity_id
_entity_poly.type
_entity_poly.pdbx_seq_one_letter_code
_entity_poly.pdbx_strand_id
1 'polypeptide(L)'
;MVGLVLTAGIVDGIAINTAHELGHKREAVERWLSKIALAPSGYGHFYVEHNRGHHVRVATPEDPASARLGESFWAFWPRTVWGGLVSAWRLETGRFRVRSRSPWTWRNNLLNAWSMTFALIAGLVAAFGVRVLPFLLLQAVVGFSLLEVVNYLEHYGLCRRREATGRYGKVDARHSWNSDRVVTNVFLFQLQRHSDHHANPSRRYQTLRSFEESPQLPAGYATMILVALLTPLWRRVMDPRVVAHYGGDVSLANVRVPRAARRPPDEAATTPA
;
A
#
# COMPACT_ATOMS: atom_id res chain seq x y z
N MET A 1 -21.52 -18.11 -6.62
CA MET A 1 -20.80 -16.89 -7.05
C MET A 1 -20.00 -16.26 -5.90
N VAL A 2 -20.63 -15.91 -4.77
CA VAL A 2 -19.96 -15.23 -3.63
C VAL A 2 -18.74 -16.00 -3.10
N GLY A 3 -18.88 -17.30 -2.81
CA GLY A 3 -17.77 -18.12 -2.35
C GLY A 3 -16.58 -18.12 -3.32
N LEU A 4 -16.85 -18.24 -4.62
CA LEU A 4 -15.82 -18.20 -5.66
C LEU A 4 -15.12 -16.84 -5.74
N VAL A 5 -15.88 -15.74 -5.66
CA VAL A 5 -15.33 -14.36 -5.62
C VAL A 5 -14.40 -14.19 -4.43
N LEU A 6 -14.81 -14.63 -3.24
CA LEU A 6 -14.01 -14.50 -2.03
C LEU A 6 -12.76 -15.37 -2.08
N THR A 7 -12.87 -16.63 -2.50
CA THR A 7 -11.73 -17.54 -2.62
C THR A 7 -10.72 -17.01 -3.64
N ALA A 8 -11.17 -16.68 -4.85
CA ALA A 8 -10.28 -16.14 -5.89
C ALA A 8 -9.65 -14.82 -5.46
N GLY A 9 -10.44 -13.90 -4.90
CA GLY A 9 -9.94 -12.62 -4.42
C GLY A 9 -8.91 -12.75 -3.29
N ILE A 10 -9.10 -13.68 -2.34
CA ILE A 10 -8.10 -13.95 -1.29
C ILE A 10 -6.81 -14.50 -1.91
N VAL A 11 -6.91 -15.43 -2.86
CA VAL A 11 -5.75 -15.96 -3.59
C VAL A 11 -5.02 -14.84 -4.33
N ASP A 12 -5.74 -13.97 -5.03
CA ASP A 12 -5.19 -12.79 -5.70
C ASP A 12 -4.50 -11.85 -4.71
N GLY A 13 -5.10 -11.60 -3.54
CA GLY A 13 -4.48 -10.77 -2.51
C GLY A 13 -3.17 -11.37 -1.97
N ILE A 14 -3.09 -12.69 -1.82
CA ILE A 14 -1.84 -13.39 -1.49
C ILE A 14 -0.83 -13.30 -2.65
N ALA A 15 -1.29 -13.42 -3.89
CA ALA A 15 -0.45 -13.28 -5.09
C ALA A 15 0.13 -11.86 -5.23
N ILE A 16 -0.60 -10.81 -4.83
CA ILE A 16 -0.08 -9.44 -4.78
C ILE A 16 1.14 -9.34 -3.86
N ASN A 17 1.18 -10.09 -2.77
CA ASN A 17 2.36 -10.11 -1.90
C ASN A 17 3.56 -10.84 -2.53
N THR A 18 3.31 -11.87 -3.35
CA THR A 18 4.35 -12.45 -4.21
C THR A 18 4.84 -11.42 -5.23
N ALA A 19 3.92 -10.69 -5.85
CA ALA A 19 4.24 -9.63 -6.80
C ALA A 19 5.05 -8.51 -6.17
N HIS A 20 4.74 -8.16 -4.92
CA HIS A 20 5.46 -7.19 -4.11
C HIS A 20 6.94 -7.58 -3.98
N GLU A 21 7.23 -8.80 -3.50
CA GLU A 21 8.61 -9.28 -3.33
C GLU A 21 9.38 -9.35 -4.65
N LEU A 22 8.74 -9.85 -5.72
CA LEU A 22 9.34 -9.95 -7.05
C LEU A 22 9.58 -8.56 -7.69
N GLY A 23 8.72 -7.59 -7.38
CA GLY A 23 8.78 -6.23 -7.93
C GLY A 23 10.00 -5.44 -7.46
N HIS A 24 10.48 -5.73 -6.24
CA HIS A 24 11.68 -5.11 -5.66
C HIS A 24 12.98 -5.61 -6.27
N LYS A 25 12.96 -6.75 -6.96
CA LYS A 25 14.19 -7.38 -7.44
C LYS A 25 14.77 -6.65 -8.63
N ARG A 26 16.05 -6.90 -8.90
CA ARG A 26 16.79 -6.24 -10.00
C ARG A 26 16.58 -6.94 -11.33
N GLU A 27 16.33 -8.25 -11.31
CA GLU A 27 16.22 -9.07 -12.51
C GLU A 27 14.94 -8.75 -13.29
N ALA A 28 15.07 -8.73 -14.62
CA ALA A 28 13.95 -8.39 -15.50
C ALA A 28 12.83 -9.43 -15.44
N VAL A 29 13.16 -10.71 -15.25
CA VAL A 29 12.20 -11.82 -15.17
C VAL A 29 11.34 -11.69 -13.92
N GLU A 30 11.94 -11.49 -12.75
CA GLU A 30 11.21 -11.30 -11.49
C GLU A 30 10.25 -10.10 -11.58
N ARG A 31 10.72 -8.97 -12.12
CA ARG A 31 9.86 -7.78 -12.34
C ARG A 31 8.71 -8.02 -13.32
N TRP A 32 8.91 -8.90 -14.31
CA TRP A 32 7.87 -9.27 -15.25
C TRP A 32 6.83 -10.20 -14.61
N LEU A 33 7.29 -11.20 -13.86
CA LEU A 33 6.44 -12.09 -13.06
C LEU A 33 5.62 -11.32 -12.01
N SER A 34 6.20 -10.27 -11.41
CA SER A 34 5.46 -9.35 -10.54
C SER A 34 4.23 -8.75 -11.22
N LYS A 35 4.38 -8.25 -12.45
CA LYS A 35 3.25 -7.67 -13.19
C LYS A 35 2.20 -8.70 -13.60
N ILE A 36 2.62 -9.92 -13.91
CA ILE A 36 1.70 -11.03 -14.19
C ILE A 36 0.89 -11.38 -12.95
N ALA A 37 1.53 -11.46 -11.78
CA ALA A 37 0.85 -11.75 -10.52
C ALA A 37 -0.14 -10.62 -10.11
N LEU A 38 0.07 -9.38 -10.57
CA LEU A 38 -0.88 -8.27 -10.42
C LEU A 38 -1.99 -8.24 -11.48
N ALA A 39 -1.88 -9.04 -12.55
CA ALA A 39 -2.81 -8.98 -13.67
C ALA A 39 -4.25 -9.38 -13.29
N PRO A 40 -4.49 -10.47 -12.52
CA PRO A 40 -5.83 -10.88 -12.10
C PRO A 40 -6.59 -9.83 -11.28
N SER A 41 -5.89 -9.12 -10.37
CA SER A 41 -6.47 -8.07 -9.53
C SER A 41 -6.58 -6.71 -10.23
N GLY A 42 -6.05 -6.56 -11.45
CA GLY A 42 -6.00 -5.29 -12.17
C GLY A 42 -5.13 -4.22 -11.49
N TYR A 43 -4.36 -4.59 -10.45
CA TYR A 43 -3.68 -3.66 -9.57
C TYR A 43 -2.26 -3.30 -10.05
N GLY A 44 -2.05 -3.30 -11.37
CA GLY A 44 -0.72 -3.14 -11.99
C GLY A 44 -0.01 -1.81 -11.67
N HIS A 45 -0.73 -0.77 -11.26
CA HIS A 45 -0.14 0.50 -10.86
C HIS A 45 0.63 0.39 -9.54
N PHE A 46 0.30 -0.58 -8.68
CA PHE A 46 1.02 -0.88 -7.44
C PHE A 46 2.51 -1.12 -7.70
N TYR A 47 2.87 -1.80 -8.79
CA TYR A 47 4.28 -2.04 -9.14
C TYR A 47 5.12 -0.76 -9.22
N VAL A 48 4.54 0.33 -9.71
CA VAL A 48 5.26 1.63 -9.76
C VAL A 48 5.08 2.38 -8.46
N GLU A 49 3.85 2.48 -7.96
CA GLU A 49 3.57 3.30 -6.79
C GLU A 49 4.30 2.79 -5.56
N HIS A 50 4.28 1.48 -5.34
CA HIS A 50 4.92 0.91 -4.18
C HIS A 50 6.44 1.16 -4.23
N ASN A 51 7.08 0.79 -5.35
CA ASN A 51 8.54 0.83 -5.51
C ASN A 51 9.14 2.24 -5.61
N ARG A 52 8.41 3.22 -6.15
CA ARG A 52 8.93 4.58 -6.41
C ARG A 52 8.20 5.68 -5.65
N GLY A 53 7.07 5.35 -5.04
CA GLY A 53 6.21 6.28 -4.33
C GLY A 53 6.17 5.97 -2.85
N HIS A 54 5.44 4.93 -2.47
CA HIS A 54 5.19 4.54 -1.09
C HIS A 54 6.49 4.35 -0.31
N HIS A 55 7.45 3.56 -0.75
CA HIS A 55 8.74 3.41 -0.04
C HIS A 55 9.48 4.72 0.22
N VAL A 56 9.31 5.72 -0.64
CA VAL A 56 9.94 7.05 -0.48
C VAL A 56 9.17 7.92 0.50
N ARG A 57 7.84 7.81 0.52
CA ARG A 57 6.93 8.67 1.28
C ARG A 57 6.26 7.99 2.49
N VAL A 58 6.54 6.72 2.73
CA VAL A 58 5.90 5.94 3.80
C VAL A 58 6.04 6.65 5.14
N ALA A 59 4.96 6.57 5.93
CA ALA A 59 4.77 7.34 7.15
C ALA A 59 4.90 8.85 6.92
N THR A 60 4.35 9.38 5.83
CA THR A 60 4.13 10.83 5.69
C THR A 60 2.71 11.16 5.25
N PRO A 61 2.23 12.39 5.49
CA PRO A 61 0.89 12.82 5.08
C PRO A 61 0.64 12.75 3.56
N GLU A 62 1.70 12.84 2.75
CA GLU A 62 1.66 12.80 1.27
C GLU A 62 1.57 11.38 0.70
N ASP A 63 1.84 10.35 1.49
CA ASP A 63 1.70 8.97 1.05
C ASP A 63 0.24 8.50 1.11
N PRO A 64 -0.36 8.12 -0.04
CA PRO A 64 -1.74 7.64 -0.07
C PRO A 64 -1.93 6.35 0.74
N ALA A 65 -0.88 5.52 0.90
CA ALA A 65 -0.94 4.26 1.62
C ALA A 65 -0.58 4.37 3.12
N SER A 66 -0.23 5.56 3.61
CA SER A 66 -0.02 5.79 5.05
C SER A 66 -1.33 6.18 5.73
N ALA A 67 -1.86 5.31 6.59
CA ALA A 67 -3.12 5.50 7.29
C ALA A 67 -3.00 6.50 8.44
N ARG A 68 -4.03 7.32 8.63
CA ARG A 68 -4.00 8.40 9.62
C ARG A 68 -4.65 7.99 10.94
N LEU A 69 -4.13 8.48 12.06
CA LEU A 69 -4.76 8.33 13.37
C LEU A 69 -6.19 8.91 13.32
N GLY A 70 -7.16 8.09 13.72
CA GLY A 70 -8.59 8.41 13.65
C GLY A 70 -9.26 8.24 12.28
N GLU A 71 -8.53 7.81 11.25
CA GLU A 71 -9.09 7.42 9.96
C GLU A 71 -9.69 6.01 10.02
N SER A 72 -10.88 5.80 9.47
CA SER A 72 -11.44 4.46 9.29
C SER A 72 -10.86 3.80 8.04
N PHE A 73 -10.82 2.47 8.00
CA PHE A 73 -10.46 1.74 6.77
C PHE A 73 -11.31 2.21 5.57
N TRP A 74 -12.61 2.44 5.78
CA TRP A 74 -13.53 2.89 4.72
C TRP A 74 -13.23 4.30 4.19
N ALA A 75 -12.64 5.19 5.00
CA ALA A 75 -12.18 6.49 4.55
C ALA A 75 -10.78 6.41 3.89
N PHE A 76 -9.95 5.50 4.37
CA PHE A 76 -8.63 5.20 3.84
C PHE A 76 -8.69 4.55 2.46
N TRP A 77 -9.54 3.54 2.28
CA TRP A 77 -9.62 2.70 1.07
C TRP A 77 -9.72 3.49 -0.24
N PRO A 78 -10.66 4.44 -0.43
CA PRO A 78 -10.72 5.18 -1.68
C PRO A 78 -9.53 6.14 -1.83
N ARG A 79 -8.96 6.63 -0.72
CA ARG A 79 -7.79 7.52 -0.72
C ARG A 79 -6.53 6.80 -1.16
N THR A 80 -6.30 5.59 -0.67
CA THR A 80 -5.13 4.78 -1.04
C THR A 80 -5.25 4.28 -2.48
N VAL A 81 -6.40 3.73 -2.89
CA VAL A 81 -6.60 3.19 -4.24
C VAL A 81 -6.47 4.27 -5.32
N TRP A 82 -7.22 5.36 -5.17
CA TRP A 82 -7.18 6.44 -6.17
C TRP A 82 -5.88 7.25 -6.08
N GLY A 83 -5.42 7.54 -4.86
CA GLY A 83 -4.18 8.27 -4.66
C GLY A 83 -2.96 7.52 -5.18
N GLY A 84 -2.90 6.20 -4.97
CA GLY A 84 -1.85 5.33 -5.48
C GLY A 84 -1.85 5.26 -7.00
N LEU A 85 -3.01 5.14 -7.63
CA LEU A 85 -3.16 5.22 -9.09
C LEU A 85 -2.63 6.55 -9.65
N VAL A 86 -3.08 7.68 -9.09
CA VAL A 86 -2.67 9.02 -9.54
C VAL A 86 -1.17 9.23 -9.34
N SER A 87 -0.63 8.80 -8.21
CA SER A 87 0.80 8.90 -7.93
C SER A 87 1.63 8.01 -8.85
N ALA A 88 1.22 6.76 -9.09
CA ALA A 88 1.88 5.85 -10.04
C ALA A 88 1.99 6.51 -11.43
N TRP A 89 0.90 7.11 -11.91
CA TRP A 89 0.86 7.80 -13.19
C TRP A 89 1.80 9.00 -13.22
N ARG A 90 1.79 9.85 -12.17
CA ARG A 90 2.68 11.01 -12.07
C ARG A 90 4.16 10.62 -12.03
N LEU A 91 4.51 9.59 -11.26
CA LEU A 91 5.88 9.06 -11.15
C LEU A 91 6.36 8.51 -12.49
N GLU A 92 5.53 7.69 -13.13
CA GLU A 92 5.92 7.03 -14.37
C GLU A 92 6.00 8.01 -15.54
N THR A 93 5.01 8.90 -15.70
CA THR A 93 5.07 9.95 -16.73
C THR A 93 6.21 10.93 -16.48
N GLY A 94 6.51 11.26 -15.22
CA GLY A 94 7.67 12.07 -14.84
C GLY A 94 9.01 11.48 -15.32
N ARG A 95 9.17 10.15 -15.21
CA ARG A 95 10.37 9.43 -15.69
C ARG A 95 10.63 9.60 -17.19
N PHE A 96 9.56 9.73 -17.97
CA PHE A 96 9.63 9.98 -19.42
C PHE A 96 9.84 11.46 -19.74
N ARG A 97 9.15 12.36 -19.01
CA ARG A 97 9.26 13.82 -19.19
C ARG A 97 10.68 14.34 -18.96
N VAL A 98 11.39 13.82 -17.95
CA VAL A 98 12.81 14.19 -17.69
C VAL A 98 13.73 13.85 -18.87
N ARG A 99 13.33 12.91 -19.74
CA ARG A 99 14.10 12.50 -20.92
C ARG A 99 13.48 13.01 -22.23
N SER A 100 12.51 13.93 -22.15
CA SER A 100 11.76 14.43 -23.31
C SER A 100 11.16 13.33 -24.19
N ARG A 101 10.69 12.24 -23.57
CA ARG A 101 10.08 11.09 -24.25
C ARG A 101 8.57 11.02 -23.97
N SER A 102 7.81 10.43 -24.89
CA SER A 102 6.39 10.15 -24.68
C SER A 102 6.19 9.03 -23.64
N PRO A 103 5.23 9.17 -22.71
CA PRO A 103 4.87 8.10 -21.78
C PRO A 103 4.00 7.00 -22.42
N TRP A 104 3.51 7.21 -23.65
CA TRP A 104 2.66 6.26 -24.39
C TRP A 104 3.51 5.26 -25.15
N THR A 105 4.10 4.31 -24.42
CA THR A 105 5.01 3.29 -24.97
C THR A 105 4.98 2.03 -24.12
N TRP A 106 5.31 0.88 -24.71
CA TRP A 106 5.47 -0.40 -24.00
C TRP A 106 6.52 -0.35 -22.87
N ARG A 107 7.44 0.63 -22.91
CA ARG A 107 8.42 0.88 -21.84
C ARG A 107 7.82 1.52 -20.58
N ASN A 108 6.56 1.95 -20.63
CA ASN A 108 5.80 2.43 -19.49
C ASN A 108 5.27 1.23 -18.70
N ASN A 109 5.69 1.13 -17.44
CA ASN A 109 5.37 -0.01 -16.59
C ASN A 109 3.88 -0.10 -16.25
N LEU A 110 3.16 1.02 -16.19
CA LEU A 110 1.69 1.01 -15.97
C LEU A 110 0.99 0.43 -17.19
N LEU A 111 1.29 0.98 -18.38
CA LEU A 111 0.67 0.51 -19.62
C LEU A 111 1.01 -0.96 -19.88
N ASN A 112 2.26 -1.36 -19.60
CA ASN A 112 2.68 -2.75 -19.71
C ASN A 112 1.93 -3.67 -18.73
N ALA A 113 1.81 -3.30 -17.45
CA ALA A 113 1.07 -4.11 -16.48
C ALA A 113 -0.44 -4.19 -16.82
N TRP A 114 -1.07 -3.07 -17.21
CA TRP A 114 -2.48 -3.07 -17.61
C TRP A 114 -2.73 -3.81 -18.93
N SER A 115 -1.76 -3.83 -19.84
CA SER A 115 -1.88 -4.66 -21.04
C SER A 115 -1.95 -6.15 -20.71
N MET A 116 -1.26 -6.60 -19.65
CA MET A 116 -1.36 -7.98 -19.16
C MET A 116 -2.72 -8.27 -18.54
N THR A 117 -3.25 -7.36 -17.70
CA THR A 117 -4.63 -7.45 -17.18
C THR A 117 -5.64 -7.50 -18.32
N PHE A 118 -5.52 -6.62 -19.32
CA PHE A 118 -6.43 -6.58 -20.46
C PHE A 118 -6.36 -7.87 -21.27
N ALA A 119 -5.17 -8.39 -21.56
CA ALA A 119 -5.00 -9.66 -22.26
C ALA A 119 -5.63 -10.84 -21.49
N LEU A 120 -5.44 -10.89 -20.16
CA LEU A 120 -6.06 -11.90 -19.30
C LEU A 120 -7.59 -11.82 -19.33
N ILE A 121 -8.16 -10.62 -19.11
CA ILE A 121 -9.62 -10.41 -19.13
C ILE A 121 -10.18 -10.75 -20.50
N ALA A 122 -9.55 -10.31 -21.59
CA ALA A 122 -9.97 -10.60 -22.95
C ALA A 122 -9.97 -12.10 -23.24
N GLY A 123 -8.92 -12.82 -22.83
CA GLY A 123 -8.84 -14.29 -22.98
C GLY A 123 -9.95 -15.01 -22.20
N LEU A 124 -10.22 -14.60 -20.96
CA LEU A 124 -11.29 -15.18 -20.15
C LEU A 124 -12.69 -14.85 -20.70
N VAL A 125 -12.90 -13.64 -21.21
CA VAL A 125 -14.16 -13.25 -21.88
C VAL A 125 -14.34 -14.03 -23.19
N ALA A 126 -13.27 -14.26 -23.96
CA ALA A 126 -13.35 -15.08 -25.17
C ALA A 126 -13.70 -16.55 -24.85
N ALA A 127 -13.17 -17.10 -23.76
CA ALA A 127 -13.40 -18.48 -23.35
C ALA A 127 -14.76 -18.71 -22.67
N PHE A 128 -15.21 -17.78 -21.81
CA PHE A 128 -16.38 -17.97 -20.94
C PHE A 128 -17.53 -16.98 -21.21
N GLY A 129 -17.35 -16.09 -22.18
CA GLY A 129 -18.30 -15.04 -22.53
C GLY A 129 -18.29 -13.84 -21.57
N VAL A 130 -18.96 -12.76 -21.97
CA VAL A 130 -19.06 -11.50 -21.21
C VAL A 130 -19.62 -11.66 -19.78
N ARG A 131 -20.35 -12.74 -19.52
CA ARG A 131 -20.95 -13.06 -18.21
C ARG A 131 -19.92 -13.28 -17.10
N VAL A 132 -18.64 -13.52 -17.44
CA VAL A 132 -17.55 -13.64 -16.46
C VAL A 132 -17.12 -12.29 -15.88
N LEU A 133 -17.43 -11.16 -16.54
CA LEU A 133 -16.94 -9.84 -16.12
C LEU A 133 -17.32 -9.46 -14.67
N PRO A 134 -18.57 -9.64 -14.19
CA PRO A 134 -18.89 -9.35 -12.80
C PRO A 134 -18.03 -10.14 -11.81
N PHE A 135 -17.75 -11.41 -12.11
CA PHE A 135 -16.87 -12.23 -11.29
C PHE A 135 -15.44 -11.67 -11.28
N LEU A 136 -14.86 -11.36 -12.45
CA LEU A 136 -13.51 -10.80 -12.57
C LEU A 136 -13.36 -9.45 -11.86
N LEU A 137 -14.37 -8.59 -11.92
CA LEU A 137 -14.37 -7.30 -11.24
C LEU A 137 -14.48 -7.46 -9.72
N LEU A 138 -15.43 -8.26 -9.24
CA LEU A 138 -15.65 -8.43 -7.80
C LEU A 138 -14.45 -9.11 -7.12
N GLN A 139 -13.89 -10.14 -7.74
CA GLN A 139 -12.75 -10.86 -7.19
C GLN A 139 -11.49 -9.94 -7.15
N ALA A 140 -11.28 -9.12 -8.18
CA ALA A 140 -10.20 -8.16 -8.23
C ALA A 140 -10.31 -7.12 -7.10
N VAL A 141 -11.53 -6.61 -6.84
CA VAL A 141 -11.81 -5.71 -5.71
C VAL A 141 -11.47 -6.35 -4.39
N VAL A 142 -11.85 -7.61 -4.16
CA VAL A 142 -11.46 -8.35 -2.95
C VAL A 142 -9.94 -8.47 -2.84
N GLY A 143 -9.26 -8.83 -3.94
CA GLY A 143 -7.81 -9.03 -3.99
C GLY A 143 -7.02 -7.79 -3.63
N PHE A 144 -7.23 -6.66 -4.33
CA PHE A 144 -6.48 -5.45 -3.98
C PHE A 144 -6.95 -4.85 -2.65
N SER A 145 -8.18 -5.06 -2.21
CA SER A 145 -8.63 -4.61 -0.88
C SER A 145 -7.89 -5.34 0.25
N LEU A 146 -7.48 -6.60 0.03
CA LEU A 146 -6.67 -7.34 0.99
C LEU A 146 -5.29 -6.71 1.18
N LEU A 147 -4.66 -6.23 0.09
CA LEU A 147 -3.43 -5.44 0.19
C LEU A 147 -3.69 -4.13 0.94
N GLU A 148 -4.75 -3.40 0.59
CA GLU A 148 -4.98 -2.08 1.19
C GLU A 148 -5.33 -2.14 2.67
N VAL A 149 -6.03 -3.17 3.14
CA VAL A 149 -6.24 -3.34 4.59
C VAL A 149 -4.94 -3.66 5.31
N VAL A 150 -3.99 -4.31 4.64
CA VAL A 150 -2.64 -4.54 5.17
C VAL A 150 -1.83 -3.24 5.22
N ASN A 151 -1.82 -2.42 4.17
CA ASN A 151 -1.21 -1.08 4.21
C ASN A 151 -1.82 -0.23 5.35
N TYR A 152 -3.14 -0.32 5.53
CA TYR A 152 -3.86 0.41 6.58
C TYR A 152 -3.38 0.04 7.97
N LEU A 153 -3.29 -1.25 8.29
CA LEU A 153 -2.85 -1.71 9.62
C LEU A 153 -1.35 -1.49 9.84
N GLU A 154 -0.53 -1.66 8.81
CA GLU A 154 0.93 -1.52 8.86
C GLU A 154 1.39 -0.08 9.10
N HIS A 155 0.64 0.90 8.61
CA HIS A 155 1.03 2.32 8.66
C HIS A 155 0.09 3.18 9.49
N TYR A 156 -0.76 2.57 10.32
CA TYR A 156 -1.78 3.30 11.08
C TYR A 156 -1.18 4.30 12.08
N GLY A 157 -1.40 5.58 11.81
CA GLY A 157 -1.05 6.68 12.72
C GLY A 157 0.45 7.01 12.78
N LEU A 158 1.30 6.25 12.10
CA LEU A 158 2.75 6.45 12.12
C LEU A 158 3.16 7.57 11.17
N CYS A 159 4.10 8.40 11.61
CA CYS A 159 4.64 9.54 10.87
C CYS A 159 6.14 9.69 11.10
N ARG A 160 6.87 10.00 10.03
CA ARG A 160 8.26 10.44 10.08
C ARG A 160 8.29 11.88 10.54
N ARG A 161 9.24 12.17 11.43
CA ARG A 161 9.50 13.56 11.82
C ARG A 161 10.06 14.34 10.64
N ARG A 162 9.57 15.57 10.50
CA ARG A 162 10.12 16.56 9.58
C ARG A 162 11.27 17.26 10.28
N GLU A 163 12.44 17.24 9.66
CA GLU A 163 13.64 17.90 10.18
C GLU A 163 13.55 19.42 9.97
N ALA A 164 14.42 20.18 10.64
CA ALA A 164 14.52 21.64 10.47
C ALA A 164 14.78 22.06 9.01
N THR A 165 15.37 21.16 8.20
CA THR A 165 15.60 21.33 6.76
C THR A 165 14.32 21.24 5.91
N GLY A 166 13.18 20.90 6.51
CA GLY A 166 11.91 20.67 5.82
C GLY A 166 11.80 19.31 5.13
N ARG A 167 12.85 18.47 5.21
CA ARG A 167 12.84 17.08 4.72
C ARG A 167 12.35 16.13 5.82
N TYR A 168 11.75 15.00 5.42
CA TYR A 168 11.45 13.93 6.35
C TYR A 168 12.71 13.13 6.68
N GLY A 169 12.81 12.66 7.92
CA GLY A 169 13.84 11.73 8.33
C GLY A 169 13.82 10.43 7.51
N LYS A 170 14.90 9.65 7.59
CA LYS A 170 14.96 8.34 6.93
C LYS A 170 13.87 7.41 7.45
N VAL A 171 13.36 6.54 6.58
CA VAL A 171 12.48 5.45 6.99
C VAL A 171 13.27 4.53 7.91
N ASP A 172 12.63 4.12 9.00
CA ASP A 172 13.21 3.23 10.00
C ASP A 172 12.13 2.31 10.57
N ALA A 173 12.55 1.40 11.45
CA ALA A 173 11.73 0.32 11.95
C ALA A 173 10.48 0.79 12.76
N ARG A 174 10.46 2.05 13.23
CA ARG A 174 9.35 2.67 13.97
C ARG A 174 8.21 3.13 13.07
N HIS A 175 8.44 3.23 11.77
CA HIS A 175 7.49 3.76 10.79
C HIS A 175 6.56 2.69 10.19
N SER A 176 6.55 1.49 10.76
CA SER A 176 5.61 0.43 10.44
C SER A 176 5.32 -0.47 11.64
N TRP A 177 4.08 -0.97 11.73
CA TRP A 177 3.65 -1.97 12.68
C TRP A 177 4.05 -3.39 12.22
N ASN A 178 4.76 -4.12 13.07
CA ASN A 178 5.13 -5.52 12.85
C ASN A 178 4.13 -6.52 13.49
N SER A 179 4.26 -7.80 13.16
CA SER A 179 3.60 -8.90 13.89
C SER A 179 4.50 -10.13 13.94
N ASP A 180 5.02 -10.48 15.11
CA ASP A 180 5.99 -11.58 15.27
C ASP A 180 5.40 -13.02 15.23
N ARG A 181 4.23 -13.26 14.60
CA ARG A 181 3.57 -14.60 14.59
C ARG A 181 3.95 -15.46 13.37
N VAL A 182 4.86 -16.41 13.59
CA VAL A 182 5.49 -17.34 12.63
C VAL A 182 4.57 -17.95 11.55
N VAL A 183 3.34 -18.37 11.85
CA VAL A 183 2.46 -19.07 10.88
C VAL A 183 1.98 -18.15 9.75
N THR A 184 1.73 -16.88 10.06
CA THR A 184 1.32 -15.89 9.06
C THR A 184 2.52 -15.37 8.25
N ASN A 185 3.72 -15.40 8.85
CA ASN A 185 4.98 -15.01 8.20
C ASN A 185 5.37 -15.89 7.01
N VAL A 186 4.92 -17.16 6.93
CA VAL A 186 5.22 -18.01 5.77
C VAL A 186 4.24 -17.76 4.63
N PHE A 187 2.94 -17.65 4.94
CA PHE A 187 1.88 -17.42 3.93
C PHE A 187 1.91 -16.02 3.32
N LEU A 188 2.37 -15.03 4.08
CA LEU A 188 2.54 -13.67 3.61
C LEU A 188 4.01 -13.33 3.32
N PHE A 189 4.88 -14.28 2.95
CA PHE A 189 6.29 -13.97 2.57
C PHE A 189 6.98 -12.97 3.52
N GLN A 190 6.86 -13.18 4.82
CA GLN A 190 7.38 -12.32 5.91
C GLN A 190 6.92 -10.86 5.87
N LEU A 191 5.76 -10.57 5.27
CA LEU A 191 5.14 -9.24 5.28
C LEU A 191 5.03 -8.67 6.71
N GLN A 192 4.97 -9.51 7.74
CA GLN A 192 4.89 -9.04 9.13
C GLN A 192 6.20 -8.46 9.71
N ARG A 193 7.31 -8.56 8.98
CA ARG A 193 8.58 -7.85 9.25
C ARG A 193 8.69 -6.59 8.38
N HIS A 194 7.56 -5.94 8.14
CA HIS A 194 7.42 -4.81 7.23
C HIS A 194 8.35 -3.65 7.59
N SER A 195 8.62 -3.44 8.88
CA SER A 195 9.57 -2.44 9.36
C SER A 195 10.98 -2.61 8.79
N ASP A 196 11.51 -3.84 8.73
CA ASP A 196 12.83 -4.08 8.12
C ASP A 196 12.76 -4.04 6.60
N HIS A 197 11.63 -4.47 6.02
CA HIS A 197 11.41 -4.39 4.58
C HIS A 197 11.45 -2.92 4.10
N HIS A 198 10.79 -2.01 4.80
CA HIS A 198 10.83 -0.58 4.48
C HIS A 198 12.17 0.07 4.74
N ALA A 199 12.89 -0.35 5.78
CA ALA A 199 14.24 0.13 6.04
C ALA A 199 15.25 -0.41 5.01
N ASN A 200 15.04 -1.62 4.50
CA ASN A 200 15.97 -2.36 3.64
C ASN A 200 15.24 -3.11 2.49
N PRO A 201 14.62 -2.41 1.52
CA PRO A 201 13.72 -3.03 0.52
C PRO A 201 14.41 -4.00 -0.45
N SER A 202 15.74 -3.94 -0.58
CA SER A 202 16.52 -4.88 -1.39
C SER A 202 16.79 -6.22 -0.70
N ARG A 203 16.58 -6.32 0.63
CA ARG A 203 16.76 -7.55 1.40
C ARG A 203 15.70 -8.57 0.99
N ARG A 204 16.10 -9.84 0.82
CA ARG A 204 15.15 -10.90 0.49
C ARG A 204 14.27 -11.24 1.69
N TYR A 205 13.01 -11.58 1.44
CA TYR A 205 12.03 -11.83 2.49
C TYR A 205 12.52 -12.84 3.53
N GLN A 206 13.28 -13.88 3.16
CA GLN A 206 13.78 -14.92 4.07
C GLN A 206 14.70 -14.37 5.18
N THR A 207 15.31 -13.21 4.94
CA THR A 207 16.36 -12.63 5.79
C THR A 207 15.90 -11.39 6.56
N LEU A 208 14.62 -11.02 6.46
CA LEU A 208 14.08 -9.87 7.19
C LEU A 208 14.22 -10.09 8.70
N ARG A 209 14.41 -9.02 9.46
CA ARG A 209 14.62 -9.05 10.92
C ARG A 209 13.46 -8.37 11.66
N SER A 210 13.24 -8.73 12.91
CA SER A 210 12.43 -7.95 13.85
C SER A 210 13.35 -7.06 14.67
N PHE A 211 12.93 -5.83 14.93
CA PHE A 211 13.66 -4.85 15.76
C PHE A 211 12.81 -4.50 16.98
N GLU A 212 13.43 -4.34 18.15
CA GLU A 212 12.71 -3.99 19.40
C GLU A 212 12.02 -2.62 19.28
N GLU A 213 12.57 -1.72 18.47
CA GLU A 213 12.01 -0.39 18.23
C GLU A 213 10.76 -0.41 17.34
N SER A 214 10.47 -1.54 16.67
CA SER A 214 9.27 -1.66 15.82
C SER A 214 8.01 -1.78 16.67
N PRO A 215 7.01 -0.90 16.48
CA PRO A 215 5.73 -1.07 17.15
C PRO A 215 5.07 -2.38 16.69
N GLN A 216 4.39 -3.08 17.60
CA GLN A 216 3.83 -4.42 17.34
C GLN A 216 2.31 -4.41 17.35
N LEU A 217 1.72 -5.09 16.38
CA LEU A 217 0.29 -5.38 16.38
C LEU A 217 -0.06 -6.32 17.53
N PRO A 218 -1.23 -6.15 18.17
CA PRO A 218 -1.62 -6.99 19.30
C PRO A 218 -2.03 -8.42 18.91
N ALA A 219 -2.26 -8.68 17.63
CA ALA A 219 -2.60 -9.99 17.09
C ALA A 219 -2.03 -10.17 15.68
N GLY A 220 -2.13 -11.39 15.14
CA GLY A 220 -1.71 -11.68 13.76
C GLY A 220 -2.58 -10.97 12.72
N TYR A 221 -2.08 -10.87 11.49
CA TYR A 221 -2.72 -10.09 10.42
C TYR A 221 -4.16 -10.54 10.14
N ALA A 222 -4.44 -11.85 10.13
CA ALA A 222 -5.79 -12.35 9.91
C ALA A 222 -6.81 -11.77 10.91
N THR A 223 -6.45 -11.71 12.19
CA THR A 223 -7.29 -11.08 13.22
C THR A 223 -7.37 -9.58 13.02
N MET A 224 -6.22 -8.92 12.80
CA MET A 224 -6.17 -7.47 12.68
C MET A 224 -6.91 -6.94 11.44
N ILE A 225 -6.92 -7.69 10.34
CA ILE A 225 -7.70 -7.39 9.13
C ILE A 225 -9.19 -7.34 9.48
N LEU A 226 -9.73 -8.35 10.16
CA LEU A 226 -11.14 -8.37 10.57
C LEU A 226 -11.47 -7.21 11.52
N VAL A 227 -10.55 -6.91 12.45
CA VAL A 227 -10.70 -5.77 13.38
C VAL A 227 -10.69 -4.43 12.63
N ALA A 228 -9.84 -4.26 11.61
CA ALA A 228 -9.72 -3.02 10.83
C ALA A 228 -11.02 -2.67 10.08
N LEU A 229 -11.77 -3.68 9.62
CA LEU A 229 -13.06 -3.49 8.96
C LEU A 229 -14.12 -2.94 9.93
N LEU A 230 -13.97 -3.18 11.23
CA LEU A 230 -14.84 -2.72 12.31
C LEU A 230 -14.26 -1.46 12.99
N THR A 231 -14.49 -0.28 12.40
CA THR A 231 -13.89 0.99 12.86
C THR A 231 -13.95 1.25 14.38
N PRO A 232 -15.08 1.04 15.09
CA PRO A 232 -15.10 1.28 16.54
C PRO A 232 -14.19 0.34 17.32
N LEU A 233 -14.05 -0.92 16.87
CA LEU A 233 -13.15 -1.88 17.49
C LEU A 233 -11.69 -1.57 17.16
N TRP A 234 -11.40 -1.29 15.88
CA TRP A 234 -10.08 -0.86 15.44
C TRP A 234 -9.56 0.31 16.27
N ARG A 235 -10.34 1.38 16.40
CA ARG A 235 -9.93 2.58 17.13
C ARG A 235 -9.72 2.32 18.62
N ARG A 236 -10.56 1.50 19.26
CA ARG A 236 -10.36 1.10 20.66
C ARG A 236 -9.05 0.33 20.87
N VAL A 237 -8.64 -0.46 19.88
CA VAL A 237 -7.41 -1.26 19.96
C VAL A 237 -6.19 -0.43 19.58
N MET A 238 -6.24 0.32 18.48
CA MET A 238 -5.04 0.91 17.86
C MET A 238 -4.79 2.35 18.24
N ASP A 239 -5.82 3.18 18.50
CA ASP A 239 -5.59 4.59 18.88
C ASP A 239 -4.68 4.68 20.14
N PRO A 240 -4.94 3.96 21.26
CA PRO A 240 -4.08 4.01 22.44
C PRO A 240 -2.64 3.54 22.19
N ARG A 241 -2.45 2.61 21.25
CA ARG A 241 -1.13 2.06 20.89
C ARG A 241 -0.31 3.09 20.12
N VAL A 242 -0.94 3.84 19.21
CA VAL A 242 -0.28 4.98 18.54
C VAL A 242 0.09 6.05 19.56
N VAL A 243 -0.80 6.38 20.50
CA VAL A 243 -0.50 7.36 21.56
C VAL A 243 0.68 6.89 22.42
N ALA A 244 0.71 5.63 22.84
CA ALA A 244 1.80 5.06 23.62
C ALA A 244 3.12 5.06 22.85
N HIS A 245 3.11 4.74 21.54
CA HIS A 245 4.29 4.77 20.69
C HIS A 245 4.97 6.16 20.67
N TYR A 246 4.18 7.22 20.73
CA TYR A 246 4.66 8.60 20.78
C TYR A 246 4.76 9.19 22.20
N GLY A 247 4.70 8.36 23.24
CA GLY A 247 4.83 8.82 24.63
C GLY A 247 3.75 9.81 25.07
N GLY A 248 2.56 9.76 24.47
CA GLY A 248 1.46 10.70 24.73
C GLY A 248 1.38 11.88 23.77
N ASP A 249 2.44 12.18 23.02
CA ASP A 249 2.48 13.32 22.11
C ASP A 249 1.91 12.97 20.72
N VAL A 250 0.59 13.13 20.59
CA VAL A 250 -0.13 12.86 19.33
C VAL A 250 0.22 13.82 18.20
N SER A 251 0.91 14.94 18.46
CA SER A 251 1.35 15.86 17.40
C SER A 251 2.39 15.24 16.48
N LEU A 252 3.07 14.18 16.95
CA LEU A 252 4.06 13.41 16.21
C LEU A 252 3.43 12.34 15.31
N ALA A 253 2.15 12.03 15.50
CA ALA A 253 1.43 11.04 14.72
C ALA A 253 0.91 11.62 13.40
N ASN A 254 0.61 10.76 12.44
CA ASN A 254 -0.05 11.17 11.20
C ASN A 254 -1.54 11.35 11.46
N VAL A 255 -1.96 12.51 11.97
CA VAL A 255 -3.34 12.71 12.42
C VAL A 255 -4.27 13.07 11.26
N ARG A 256 -5.47 12.49 11.26
CA ARG A 256 -6.52 12.90 10.32
C ARG A 256 -7.02 14.30 10.67
N VAL A 257 -6.62 15.30 9.88
CA VAL A 257 -7.19 16.65 9.99
C VAL A 257 -8.69 16.64 9.64
N PRO A 258 -9.58 17.05 10.57
CA PRO A 258 -11.02 17.16 10.31
C PRO A 258 -11.30 18.06 9.10
N ARG A 259 -12.34 17.77 8.33
CA ARG A 259 -12.69 18.57 7.13
C ARG A 259 -12.87 20.07 7.45
N ALA A 260 -13.41 20.40 8.63
CA ALA A 260 -13.61 21.78 9.08
C ALA A 260 -12.30 22.56 9.35
N ALA A 261 -11.18 21.87 9.54
CA ALA A 261 -9.86 22.48 9.80
C ALA A 261 -8.96 22.52 8.56
N ARG A 262 -9.46 22.12 7.38
CA ARG A 262 -8.71 22.20 6.11
C ARG A 262 -8.84 23.62 5.57
N ARG A 263 -7.78 24.44 5.65
CA ARG A 263 -7.71 25.70 4.90
C ARG A 263 -7.71 25.39 3.39
N PRO A 264 -8.45 26.17 2.57
CA PRO A 264 -8.40 26.03 1.12
C PRO A 264 -6.97 26.32 0.60
N PRO A 265 -6.55 25.69 -0.50
CA PRO A 265 -5.17 25.75 -1.00
C PRO A 265 -4.65 27.15 -1.38
N ASP A 266 -5.48 28.18 -1.44
CA ASP A 266 -5.11 29.52 -1.91
C ASP A 266 -4.71 30.53 -0.81
N GLU A 267 -4.82 30.19 0.48
CA GLU A 267 -4.49 31.15 1.58
C GLU A 267 -3.03 31.06 2.09
N ALA A 268 -2.19 30.18 1.53
CA ALA A 268 -0.79 30.06 1.96
C ALA A 268 0.18 30.96 1.19
N ALA A 269 -0.30 31.83 0.31
CA ALA A 269 0.52 32.65 -0.58
C ALA A 269 0.17 34.15 -0.54
N THR A 270 -0.11 34.71 0.64
CA THR A 270 -0.17 36.17 0.83
C THR A 270 0.19 36.53 2.28
N THR A 271 1.50 36.62 2.55
CA THR A 271 1.99 37.53 3.60
C THR A 271 2.52 38.77 2.88
N PRO A 272 1.96 39.97 3.09
CA PRO A 272 2.55 41.19 2.55
C PRO A 272 3.83 41.53 3.32
N ALA A 273 4.73 42.22 2.62
CA ALA A 273 6.01 42.74 3.11
C ALA A 273 5.86 43.75 4.25
#